data_AF-A0A7G6YLN5-F1
#
_entry.id   AF-A0A7G6YLN5-F1
#
_cell.length_a   1.000
_cell.length_b   1.000
_cell.length_c   1.000
_cell.angle_alpha   90.00
_cell.angle_beta   90.00
_cell.angle_gamma   90.00
#
_symmetry.space_group_name_H-M   'P 1'
#
loop_
_entity.id
_entity.type
_entity.pdbx_description
1 polymer ?
#
loop_
_entity_poly.entity_id
_entity_poly.type
_entity_poly.pdbx_seq_one_letter_code
_entity_poly.pdbx_strand_id
1 'polypeptide(L)'
;MKRISFWVGACAVLLLAAPTHSHAQTTTPATKTKAPEDKSKRPSPPATASATVGGTKVMIDYSQPSVKGREIFGALEPYGKVWRTGANEATTFMVSKDVKINGQALPAGTYGLFSIPGKDEWTIIFNKTAKQWGAYEYDEKQDILRVKVKPTTLSQPVERFTITAANSGKVTMQWATTGVEFMVK
;
A
#
# COMPACT_ATOMS: atom_id res chain seq x y z
N MET A 1 34.35 -13.82 -73.46
CA MET A 1 35.71 -13.50 -72.95
C MET A 1 35.80 -13.95 -71.50
N LYS A 2 36.88 -14.69 -71.19
CA LYS A 2 37.35 -15.31 -69.92
C LYS A 2 36.71 -14.78 -68.62
N ARG A 3 36.31 -15.63 -67.67
CA ARG A 3 37.22 -16.22 -66.67
C ARG A 3 36.72 -17.55 -66.09
N ILE A 4 37.70 -18.44 -65.92
CA ILE A 4 37.67 -19.77 -65.30
C ILE A 4 37.96 -19.62 -63.79
N SER A 5 37.36 -20.45 -62.94
CA SER A 5 38.05 -21.10 -61.80
C SER A 5 37.22 -22.25 -61.24
N PHE A 6 37.92 -23.38 -61.06
CA PHE A 6 37.48 -24.69 -60.56
C PHE A 6 37.34 -24.70 -59.03
N TRP A 7 36.46 -25.55 -58.48
CA TRP A 7 36.84 -26.74 -57.70
C TRP A 7 35.64 -27.60 -57.27
N VAL A 8 35.93 -28.89 -57.11
CA VAL A 8 35.05 -30.04 -56.87
C VAL A 8 35.05 -30.41 -55.38
N GLY A 9 33.93 -30.95 -54.88
CA GLY A 9 33.81 -31.70 -53.62
C GLY A 9 32.81 -31.08 -52.65
N ALA A 10 31.92 -31.80 -51.97
CA ALA A 10 31.74 -33.23 -51.80
C ALA A 10 30.30 -33.53 -51.32
N CYS A 11 29.87 -34.76 -51.64
CA CYS A 11 28.95 -35.68 -50.97
C CYS A 11 27.83 -35.26 -50.00
N ALA A 12 26.77 -36.06 -50.14
CA ALA A 12 25.78 -36.55 -49.16
C ALA A 12 24.40 -35.90 -49.33
N VAL A 13 23.53 -36.43 -50.19
CA VAL A 13 22.69 -37.65 -50.04
C VAL A 13 21.70 -37.55 -48.88
N LEU A 14 20.46 -37.26 -49.29
CA LEU A 14 19.15 -37.75 -48.84
C LEU A 14 18.84 -37.80 -47.33
N LEU A 15 17.73 -37.15 -46.99
CA LEU A 15 16.53 -37.86 -46.55
C LEU A 15 15.28 -36.99 -46.77
N LEU A 16 14.34 -37.52 -47.56
CA LEU A 16 12.96 -37.05 -47.68
C LEU A 16 12.18 -37.41 -46.42
N ALA A 17 11.51 -36.44 -45.81
CA ALA A 17 10.40 -36.69 -44.88
C ALA A 17 9.28 -35.67 -45.15
N ALA A 18 8.07 -36.20 -45.35
CA ALA A 18 6.86 -35.49 -45.75
C ALA A 18 6.32 -34.51 -44.67
N PRO A 19 5.52 -33.49 -45.05
CA PRO A 19 4.92 -32.59 -44.08
C PRO A 19 3.73 -33.24 -43.39
N THR A 20 3.82 -33.46 -42.08
CA THR A 20 2.66 -33.74 -41.24
C THR A 20 2.03 -32.41 -40.82
N HIS A 21 0.74 -32.24 -41.14
CA HIS A 21 -0.09 -31.16 -40.64
C HIS A 21 -0.12 -31.20 -39.10
N SER A 22 0.49 -30.21 -38.45
CA SER A 22 0.40 -30.04 -37.00
C SER A 22 -0.73 -29.06 -36.66
N HIS A 23 -1.71 -29.57 -35.92
CA HIS A 23 -2.78 -28.79 -35.31
C HIS A 23 -2.21 -27.88 -34.21
N ALA A 24 -2.76 -26.66 -34.15
CA ALA A 24 -2.44 -25.64 -33.17
C ALA A 24 -2.50 -26.15 -31.72
N GLN A 25 -1.52 -25.75 -30.90
CA GLN A 25 -1.63 -25.70 -29.46
C GLN A 25 -1.27 -24.29 -28.98
N THR A 26 -2.31 -23.49 -28.76
CA THR A 26 -2.25 -22.24 -28.01
C THR A 26 -1.85 -22.59 -26.57
N THR A 27 -0.59 -22.36 -26.20
CA THR A 27 -0.16 -22.47 -24.81
C THR A 27 -0.64 -21.26 -24.04
N THR A 28 -1.75 -21.41 -23.32
CA THR A 28 -2.16 -20.51 -22.24
C THR A 28 -1.07 -20.51 -21.15
N PRO A 29 -0.49 -19.38 -20.76
CA PRO A 29 0.38 -19.35 -19.59
C PRO A 29 -0.48 -19.59 -18.35
N ALA A 30 -0.26 -20.74 -17.70
CA ALA A 30 -0.87 -21.07 -16.43
C ALA A 30 -0.38 -20.09 -15.35
N THR A 31 -1.27 -19.23 -14.87
CA THR A 31 -1.07 -18.45 -13.65
C THR A 31 -0.85 -19.44 -12.50
N LYS A 32 0.38 -19.53 -12.00
CA LYS A 32 0.67 -20.23 -10.74
C LYS A 32 -0.07 -19.49 -9.62
N THR A 33 -1.23 -20.00 -9.22
CA THR A 33 -1.91 -19.58 -7.99
C THR A 33 -1.00 -19.89 -6.81
N LYS A 34 -0.30 -18.88 -6.30
CA LYS A 34 0.38 -18.99 -5.00
C LYS A 34 -0.69 -19.32 -3.95
N ALA A 35 -0.41 -20.28 -3.07
CA ALA A 35 -1.22 -20.52 -1.88
C ALA A 35 -1.45 -19.20 -1.13
N PRO A 36 -2.58 -19.03 -0.40
CA PRO A 36 -2.82 -17.82 0.39
C PRO A 36 -1.60 -17.53 1.28
N GLU A 37 -0.94 -16.41 1.03
CA GLU A 37 0.22 -16.00 1.80
C GLU A 37 -0.24 -15.67 3.23
N ASP A 38 0.38 -16.31 4.21
CA ASP A 38 0.21 -15.94 5.62
C ASP A 38 0.75 -14.51 5.83
N LYS A 39 -0.18 -13.55 5.90
CA LYS A 39 0.14 -12.12 6.01
C LYS A 39 0.98 -11.80 7.25
N SER A 40 0.92 -12.61 8.30
CA SER A 40 1.68 -12.40 9.54
C SER A 40 3.20 -12.49 9.34
N LYS A 41 3.65 -13.17 8.28
CA LYS A 41 5.08 -13.34 7.95
C LYS A 41 5.64 -12.24 7.06
N ARG A 42 4.83 -11.26 6.66
CA ARG A 42 5.26 -10.16 5.80
C ARG A 42 6.29 -9.26 6.53
N PRO A 43 7.25 -8.65 5.81
CA PRO A 43 8.18 -7.68 6.40
C PRO A 43 7.49 -6.51 7.10
N SER A 44 6.28 -6.18 6.67
CA SER A 44 5.37 -5.26 7.34
C SER A 44 4.13 -6.05 7.74
N PRO A 45 4.10 -6.66 8.94
CA PRO A 45 3.01 -7.51 9.37
C PRO A 45 1.73 -6.68 9.58
N PRO A 46 0.54 -7.28 9.37
CA PRO A 46 -0.74 -6.63 9.65
C PRO A 46 -0.93 -6.41 11.16
N ALA A 47 -1.68 -5.38 11.50
CA ALA A 47 -2.10 -5.06 12.86
C ALA A 47 -3.47 -4.36 12.83
N THR A 48 -4.12 -4.33 13.98
CA THR A 48 -5.40 -3.63 14.16
C THR A 48 -5.38 -2.77 15.40
N ALA A 49 -6.11 -1.66 15.36
CA ALA A 49 -6.44 -0.84 16.51
C ALA A 49 -7.96 -0.68 16.59
N SER A 50 -8.52 -0.68 17.79
CA SER A 50 -9.96 -0.50 17.97
C SER A 50 -10.29 0.18 19.28
N ALA A 51 -11.34 0.99 19.27
CA ALA A 51 -11.87 1.64 20.46
C ALA A 51 -13.39 1.78 20.36
N THR A 52 -14.03 1.99 21.51
CA THR A 52 -15.43 2.42 21.58
C THR A 52 -15.47 3.83 22.14
N VAL A 53 -15.86 4.79 21.31
CA VAL A 53 -15.87 6.23 21.61
C VAL A 53 -17.33 6.66 21.70
N GLY A 54 -17.83 6.98 22.90
CA GLY A 54 -19.22 7.40 23.08
C GLY A 54 -20.27 6.41 22.53
N GLY A 55 -19.96 5.11 22.51
CA GLY A 55 -20.83 4.08 21.92
C GLY A 55 -20.74 3.95 20.39
N THR A 56 -19.76 4.59 19.75
CA THR A 56 -19.36 4.39 18.35
C THR A 56 -18.13 3.50 18.30
N LYS A 57 -18.17 2.44 17.48
CA LYS A 57 -17.02 1.56 17.26
C LYS A 57 -16.09 2.19 16.22
N VAL A 58 -14.82 2.33 16.59
CA VAL A 58 -13.72 2.72 15.70
C VAL A 58 -12.84 1.49 15.47
N MET A 59 -12.55 1.16 14.21
CA MET A 59 -11.56 0.13 13.87
C MET A 59 -10.59 0.65 12.81
N ILE A 60 -9.32 0.27 12.98
CA ILE A 60 -8.24 0.63 12.08
C ILE A 60 -7.50 -0.64 11.72
N ASP A 61 -7.46 -0.98 10.43
CA ASP A 61 -6.70 -2.11 9.89
C ASP A 61 -5.52 -1.55 9.09
N TYR A 62 -4.30 -1.97 9.43
CA TYR A 62 -3.07 -1.40 8.87
C TYR A 62 -1.94 -2.43 8.84
N SER A 63 -0.87 -2.11 8.13
CA SER A 63 0.39 -2.87 8.23
C SER A 63 1.48 -2.02 8.87
N GLN A 64 2.40 -2.67 9.60
CA GLN A 64 3.42 -2.03 10.43
C GLN A 64 4.81 -2.07 9.77
N PRO A 65 5.18 -1.13 8.88
CA PRO A 65 6.56 -1.05 8.39
C PRO A 65 7.55 -0.73 9.53
N SER A 66 8.77 -1.25 9.40
CA SER A 66 9.86 -1.04 10.37
C SER A 66 10.82 0.05 9.91
N VAL A 67 11.43 0.80 10.83
CA VAL A 67 12.40 1.85 10.49
C VAL A 67 13.64 1.25 9.83
N LYS A 68 14.23 0.22 10.44
CA LYS A 68 15.43 -0.47 9.95
C LYS A 68 16.61 0.48 9.65
N GLY A 69 16.82 1.46 10.53
CA GLY A 69 17.90 2.45 10.38
C GLY A 69 17.72 3.46 9.25
N ARG A 70 16.55 3.52 8.62
CA ARG A 70 16.24 4.47 7.54
C ARG A 70 15.68 5.77 8.10
N GLU A 71 15.94 6.86 7.39
CA GLU A 71 15.16 8.09 7.56
C GLU A 71 13.77 7.89 6.95
N ILE A 72 12.73 8.19 7.75
CA ILE A 72 11.35 7.88 7.38
C ILE A 72 10.69 9.06 6.69
N PHE A 73 10.32 10.09 7.44
CA PHE A 73 9.60 11.23 6.88
C PHE A 73 10.56 12.23 6.26
N GLY A 74 10.28 12.65 5.03
CA GLY A 74 11.18 13.48 4.23
C GLY A 74 12.15 12.67 3.34
N ALA A 75 12.25 11.35 3.56
CA ALA A 75 13.05 10.43 2.75
C ALA A 75 12.20 9.26 2.24
N LEU A 76 12.02 8.20 3.04
CA LEU A 76 11.22 7.02 2.64
C LEU A 76 9.77 7.41 2.28
N GLU A 77 9.16 8.26 3.11
CA GLU A 77 7.86 8.86 2.89
C GLU A 77 8.07 10.38 2.67
N PRO A 78 8.15 10.83 1.41
CA PRO A 78 8.48 12.21 1.09
C PRO A 78 7.44 13.20 1.58
N TYR A 79 7.90 14.37 2.03
CA TYR A 79 6.98 15.45 2.41
C TYR A 79 6.16 15.95 1.21
N GLY A 80 4.91 16.32 1.48
CA GLY A 80 4.00 16.84 0.46
C GLY A 80 3.48 15.79 -0.54
N LYS A 81 3.75 14.49 -0.29
CA LYS A 81 3.24 13.38 -1.11
C LYS A 81 2.24 12.55 -0.33
N VAL A 82 1.25 12.02 -1.04
CA VAL A 82 0.25 11.13 -0.44
C VAL A 82 0.92 9.81 -0.08
N TRP A 83 0.69 9.39 1.16
CA TRP A 83 1.12 8.13 1.74
C TRP A 83 -0.10 7.35 2.22
N ARG A 84 -0.04 6.03 2.06
CA ARG A 84 -1.08 5.07 2.48
C ARG A 84 -1.19 4.87 4.00
N THR A 85 -0.43 5.64 4.77
CA THR A 85 -0.40 5.59 6.24
C THR A 85 -0.10 4.17 6.76
N GLY A 86 0.94 3.54 6.22
CA GLY A 86 1.30 2.16 6.52
C GLY A 86 2.08 1.49 5.37
N ALA A 87 1.97 0.17 5.27
CA ALA A 87 2.58 -0.63 4.20
C ALA A 87 1.57 -1.60 3.58
N ASN A 88 1.94 -2.23 2.45
CA ASN A 88 1.09 -3.15 1.70
C ASN A 88 -0.21 -2.47 1.22
N GLU A 89 -1.37 -2.96 1.66
CA GLU A 89 -2.69 -2.33 1.51
C GLU A 89 -2.75 -0.95 2.18
N ALA A 90 -3.60 -0.05 1.67
CA ALA A 90 -3.89 1.21 2.35
C ALA A 90 -4.57 0.95 3.70
N THR A 91 -4.20 1.74 4.70
CA THR A 91 -4.81 1.65 6.02
C THR A 91 -6.32 1.91 5.91
N THR A 92 -7.12 1.05 6.52
CA THR A 92 -8.58 1.19 6.52
C THR A 92 -9.03 1.75 7.86
N PHE A 93 -9.89 2.77 7.83
CA PHE A 93 -10.52 3.38 9.00
C PHE A 93 -12.03 3.21 8.92
N MET A 94 -12.62 2.57 9.94
CA MET A 94 -14.07 2.32 10.00
C MET A 94 -14.68 2.94 11.25
N VAL A 95 -15.83 3.59 11.05
CA VAL A 95 -16.68 4.13 12.13
C VAL A 95 -18.11 3.62 11.96
N SER A 96 -18.70 3.13 13.05
CA SER A 96 -20.04 2.51 13.02
C SER A 96 -21.20 3.50 13.05
N LYS A 97 -20.95 4.77 13.36
CA LYS A 97 -21.91 5.87 13.44
C LYS A 97 -21.22 7.12 12.90
N ASP A 98 -22.01 8.14 12.60
CA ASP A 98 -21.48 9.47 12.27
C ASP A 98 -20.64 9.99 13.44
N VAL A 99 -19.49 10.58 13.11
CA VAL A 99 -18.52 11.12 14.08
C VAL A 99 -18.06 12.50 13.64
N LYS A 100 -17.32 13.16 14.52
CA LYS A 100 -16.49 14.31 14.18
C LYS A 100 -15.01 13.95 14.30
N ILE A 101 -14.24 14.16 13.23
CA ILE A 101 -12.79 14.08 13.24
C ILE A 101 -12.23 15.50 13.40
N ASN A 102 -11.55 15.76 14.52
CA ASN A 102 -11.09 17.11 14.90
C ASN A 102 -12.19 18.18 14.74
N GLY A 103 -13.44 17.82 15.06
CA GLY A 103 -14.60 18.72 14.96
C GLY A 103 -15.30 18.74 13.60
N GLN A 104 -14.72 18.16 12.55
CA GLN A 104 -15.31 18.08 11.21
C GLN A 104 -16.12 16.80 11.03
N ALA A 105 -17.30 16.90 10.42
CA ALA A 105 -18.20 15.76 10.28
C ALA A 105 -17.62 14.68 9.35
N LEU A 106 -17.75 13.42 9.76
CA LEU A 106 -17.50 12.24 8.95
C LEU A 106 -18.67 11.27 9.15
N PRO A 107 -19.43 10.93 8.10
CA PRO A 107 -20.51 9.94 8.21
C PRO A 107 -20.00 8.56 8.66
N ALA A 108 -20.93 7.70 9.11
CA ALA A 108 -20.65 6.29 9.33
C ALA A 108 -20.14 5.64 8.03
N GLY A 109 -19.13 4.78 8.14
CA GLY A 109 -18.57 4.15 6.95
C GLY A 109 -17.21 3.51 7.15
N THR A 110 -16.68 3.01 6.04
CA THR A 110 -15.32 2.48 5.92
C THR A 110 -14.56 3.31 4.89
N TYR A 111 -13.39 3.78 5.26
CA TYR A 111 -12.59 4.73 4.50
C TYR A 111 -11.16 4.25 4.37
N GLY A 112 -10.50 4.66 3.29
CA GLY A 112 -9.04 4.59 3.18
C GLY A 112 -8.45 5.76 3.96
N LEU A 113 -7.51 5.48 4.84
CA LEU A 113 -6.79 6.47 5.64
C LEU A 113 -5.45 6.78 4.97
N PHE A 114 -5.40 7.94 4.33
CA PHE A 114 -4.18 8.45 3.73
C PHE A 114 -3.64 9.61 4.56
N SER A 115 -2.38 9.94 4.35
CA SER A 115 -1.75 11.10 4.95
C SER A 115 -0.81 11.78 3.97
N ILE A 116 -0.66 13.08 4.12
CA ILE A 116 0.40 13.85 3.47
C ILE A 116 1.30 14.36 4.60
N PRO A 117 2.49 13.78 4.79
CA PRO A 117 3.39 14.24 5.82
C PRO A 117 3.99 15.60 5.43
N GLY A 118 4.23 16.41 6.44
CA GLY A 118 4.98 17.66 6.34
C GLY A 118 5.83 17.87 7.59
N LYS A 119 6.70 18.88 7.55
CA LYS A 119 7.57 19.22 8.68
C LYS A 119 6.77 19.77 9.86
N ASP A 120 5.89 20.73 9.58
CA ASP A 120 5.14 21.47 10.61
C ASP A 120 3.65 21.09 10.67
N GLU A 121 3.13 20.50 9.59
CA GLU A 121 1.72 20.15 9.46
C GLU A 121 1.58 18.90 8.59
N TRP A 122 0.71 18.00 9.02
CA TRP A 122 0.26 16.85 8.25
C TRP A 122 -1.19 17.05 7.82
N THR A 123 -1.55 16.45 6.69
CA THR A 123 -2.94 16.30 6.28
C THR A 123 -3.33 14.85 6.46
N ILE A 124 -4.35 14.57 7.29
CA ILE A 124 -4.97 13.25 7.39
C ILE A 124 -6.19 13.23 6.48
N ILE A 125 -6.33 12.18 5.70
CA ILE A 125 -7.29 12.09 4.60
C ILE A 125 -8.13 10.85 4.78
N PHE A 126 -9.46 11.02 4.72
CA PHE A 126 -10.42 9.94 4.67
C PHE A 126 -10.97 9.87 3.23
N ASN A 127 -10.68 8.77 2.55
CA ASN A 127 -11.01 8.54 1.15
C ASN A 127 -12.07 7.44 1.02
N LYS A 128 -13.04 7.59 0.11
CA LYS A 128 -14.13 6.63 -0.09
C LYS A 128 -13.65 5.28 -0.65
N THR A 129 -12.51 5.24 -1.35
CA THR A 129 -11.90 4.01 -1.87
C THR A 129 -11.06 3.34 -0.79
N ALA A 130 -11.70 2.57 0.10
CA ALA A 130 -11.05 2.05 1.30
C ALA A 130 -10.06 0.90 1.04
N LYS A 131 -10.40 -0.04 0.17
CA LYS A 131 -9.60 -1.26 -0.05
C LYS A 131 -8.79 -1.12 -1.32
N GLN A 132 -7.54 -0.72 -1.19
CA GLN A 132 -6.61 -0.61 -2.31
C GLN A 132 -5.19 -0.99 -1.90
N TRP A 133 -4.39 -1.44 -2.86
CA TRP A 133 -2.97 -1.69 -2.63
C TRP A 133 -2.19 -0.38 -2.77
N GLY A 134 -1.37 -0.06 -1.77
CA GLY A 134 -0.56 1.15 -1.84
C GLY A 134 -1.39 2.44 -1.83
N ALA A 135 -0.87 3.46 -2.51
CA ALA A 135 -1.57 4.70 -2.85
C ALA A 135 -1.61 4.93 -4.37
N TYR A 136 -1.49 3.84 -5.16
CA TYR A 136 -1.39 3.93 -6.62
C TYR A 136 -2.72 4.29 -7.28
N GLU A 137 -3.81 3.82 -6.69
CA GLU A 137 -5.19 4.10 -7.13
C GLU A 137 -5.81 5.27 -6.33
N TYR A 138 -4.97 6.06 -5.65
CA TYR A 138 -5.45 7.21 -4.90
C TYR A 138 -6.01 8.28 -5.85
N ASP A 139 -7.28 8.65 -5.62
CA ASP A 139 -7.97 9.74 -6.31
C ASP A 139 -8.48 10.75 -5.26
N GLU A 140 -7.94 11.96 -5.31
CA GLU A 140 -8.34 13.09 -4.45
C GLU A 140 -9.84 13.42 -4.57
N LYS A 141 -10.48 13.14 -5.71
CA LYS A 141 -11.94 13.33 -5.86
C LYS A 141 -12.76 12.41 -4.96
N GLN A 142 -12.16 11.33 -4.46
CA GLN A 142 -12.77 10.40 -3.52
C GLN A 142 -12.55 10.80 -2.06
N ASP A 143 -11.79 11.87 -1.79
CA ASP A 143 -11.63 12.39 -0.43
C ASP A 143 -12.95 12.95 0.08
N ILE A 144 -13.44 12.41 1.20
CA ILE A 144 -14.63 12.93 1.89
C ILE A 144 -14.26 13.91 3.00
N LEU A 145 -13.04 13.79 3.54
CA LEU A 145 -12.56 14.66 4.61
C LEU A 145 -11.04 14.77 4.59
N ARG A 146 -10.54 15.99 4.80
CA ARG A 146 -9.15 16.29 5.07
C ARG A 146 -9.02 17.10 6.36
N VAL A 147 -8.22 16.63 7.30
CA VAL A 147 -7.96 17.33 8.56
C VAL A 147 -6.49 17.64 8.70
N LYS A 148 -6.17 18.87 9.12
CA LYS A 148 -4.81 19.29 9.43
C LYS A 148 -4.48 18.93 10.87
N VAL A 149 -3.27 18.42 11.08
CA VAL A 149 -2.76 18.03 12.39
C VAL A 149 -1.28 18.38 12.50
N LYS A 150 -0.83 18.68 13.71
CA LYS A 150 0.58 19.02 13.96
C LYS A 150 1.37 17.75 14.32
N PRO A 151 2.46 17.42 13.62
CA PRO A 151 3.35 16.36 14.06
C PRO A 151 4.10 16.78 15.34
N THR A 152 4.47 15.79 16.13
CA THR A 152 5.23 15.93 17.37
C THR A 152 6.48 15.09 17.29
N THR A 153 7.55 15.55 17.94
CA THR A 153 8.78 14.77 18.09
C THR A 153 8.67 13.91 19.33
N LEU A 154 8.88 12.60 19.17
CA LEU A 154 8.88 11.63 20.25
C LEU A 154 10.23 11.63 20.96
N SER A 155 10.21 11.47 22.28
CA SER A 155 11.43 11.35 23.09
C SER A 155 12.18 10.04 22.88
N GLN A 156 11.48 9.00 22.42
CA GLN A 156 12.04 7.68 22.11
C GLN A 156 11.55 7.24 20.72
N PRO A 157 12.43 6.65 19.90
CA PRO A 157 12.06 6.19 18.57
C PRO A 157 11.15 4.96 18.64
N VAL A 158 10.16 4.92 17.75
CA VAL A 158 9.24 3.79 17.55
C VAL A 158 9.66 3.01 16.31
N GLU A 159 10.18 1.80 16.50
CA GLU A 159 10.75 0.99 15.41
C GLU A 159 9.69 0.52 14.39
N ARG A 160 8.51 0.13 14.84
CA ARG A 160 7.41 -0.30 13.96
C ARG A 160 6.33 0.75 13.94
N PHE A 161 5.90 1.17 12.77
CA PHE A 161 4.74 2.05 12.65
C PHE A 161 3.57 1.47 13.43
N THR A 162 3.06 2.25 14.39
CA THR A 162 2.04 1.81 15.34
C THR A 162 0.90 2.82 15.33
N ILE A 163 -0.33 2.31 15.25
CA ILE A 163 -1.55 3.07 15.44
C ILE A 163 -2.23 2.58 16.71
N THR A 164 -2.64 3.51 17.57
CA THR A 164 -3.47 3.23 18.75
C THR A 164 -4.77 4.04 18.66
N ALA A 165 -5.85 3.47 19.20
CA ALA A 165 -7.13 4.13 19.35
C ALA A 165 -7.56 3.99 20.81
N ALA A 166 -7.91 5.10 21.45
CA ALA A 166 -8.36 5.14 22.84
C ALA A 166 -9.87 5.42 22.92
N ASN A 167 -10.52 4.93 23.98
CA ASN A 167 -11.96 5.19 24.22
C ASN A 167 -12.28 6.69 24.43
N SER A 168 -11.27 7.52 24.72
CA SER A 168 -11.39 8.98 24.74
C SER A 168 -11.57 9.60 23.35
N GLY A 169 -11.50 8.80 22.28
CA GLY A 169 -11.55 9.27 20.90
C GLY A 169 -10.20 9.58 20.29
N LYS A 170 -9.13 9.57 21.08
CA LYS A 170 -7.79 9.88 20.58
C LYS A 170 -7.25 8.72 19.73
N VAL A 171 -6.89 9.03 18.48
CA VAL A 171 -6.13 8.14 17.60
C VAL A 171 -4.73 8.70 17.47
N THR A 172 -3.73 7.86 17.75
CA THR A 172 -2.31 8.24 17.72
C THR A 172 -1.55 7.33 16.78
N MET A 173 -0.79 7.93 15.87
CA MET A 173 0.08 7.27 14.89
C MET A 173 1.54 7.62 15.20
N GLN A 174 2.41 6.62 15.29
CA GLN A 174 3.81 6.82 15.66
C GLN A 174 4.75 6.00 14.78
N TRP A 175 5.83 6.62 14.30
CA TRP A 175 6.92 5.93 13.61
C TRP A 175 8.22 6.71 13.71
N ALA A 176 9.35 6.00 13.88
CA ALA A 176 10.63 6.62 14.16
C ALA A 176 10.46 7.63 15.30
N THR A 177 10.92 8.86 15.14
CA THR A 177 10.79 9.93 16.15
C THR A 177 9.58 10.83 15.92
N THR A 178 8.61 10.44 15.09
CA THR A 178 7.44 11.27 14.75
C THR A 178 6.15 10.66 15.30
N GLY A 179 5.35 11.50 15.95
CA GLY A 179 4.00 11.19 16.41
C GLY A 179 2.97 12.15 15.83
N VAL A 180 1.80 11.65 15.46
CA VAL A 180 0.68 12.45 14.96
C VAL A 180 -0.60 11.94 15.61
N GLU A 181 -1.50 12.85 15.97
CA GLU A 181 -2.78 12.49 16.59
C GLU A 181 -3.96 13.28 16.03
N PHE A 182 -5.13 12.65 16.07
CA PHE A 182 -6.42 13.28 15.83
C PHE A 182 -7.48 12.73 16.78
N MET A 183 -8.56 13.48 16.94
CA MET A 183 -9.66 13.17 17.83
C MET A 183 -10.89 12.74 17.05
N VAL A 184 -11.47 11.62 17.45
CA VAL A 184 -12.81 11.15 17.06
C VAL A 184 -13.77 11.52 18.18
N LYS A 185 -14.93 12.10 17.87
CA LYS A 185 -15.99 12.41 18.84
C LYS A 185 -17.36 12.03 18.32
#